data_AF-A0AA37NXG2-F1
#
_entry.id   AF-A0AA37NXG2-F1
#
_cell.length_a   1.000
_cell.length_b   1.000
_cell.length_c   1.000
_cell.angle_alpha   90.00
_cell.angle_beta   90.00
_cell.angle_gamma   90.00
#
_symmetry.space_group_name_H-M   'P 1'
#
loop_
_entity.id
_entity.type
_entity.pdbx_description
1 polymer ?
#
loop_
_entity_poly.entity_id
_entity_poly.type
_entity_poly.pdbx_seq_one_letter_code
_entity_poly.pdbx_strand_id
1 'polypeptide(L)'
;MLYRRLTPGDGYLEALIKPNVECIFGEIARITETGLDMTEGSSHVVDMIICATGYDMAWTPHFKLVGRNGRDIKNAWFSIPKCYLGMAAPGFPH
;
A
#
# COMPACT_ATOMS: atom_id res chain seq x y z
N MET A 1 10.59 -1.93 -18.70
CA MET A 1 10.57 -1.54 -17.27
C MET A 1 9.74 -2.59 -16.53
N LEU A 2 10.39 -3.62 -15.97
CA LEU A 2 9.76 -4.77 -15.27
C LEU A 2 10.47 -4.92 -13.91
N TYR A 3 10.13 -4.07 -12.94
CA TYR A 3 10.63 -4.14 -11.56
C TYR A 3 9.48 -4.18 -10.56
N ARG A 4 8.51 -5.06 -10.81
CA ARG A 4 7.40 -5.36 -9.90
C ARG A 4 7.23 -6.87 -9.80
N ARG A 5 6.66 -7.35 -8.69
CA ARG A 5 6.31 -8.76 -8.56
C ARG A 5 5.38 -9.15 -9.71
N LEU A 6 5.61 -10.33 -10.29
CA LEU A 6 4.78 -10.81 -11.38
C LEU A 6 3.35 -11.03 -10.87
N THR A 7 2.43 -10.32 -11.51
CA THR A 7 0.97 -10.35 -11.37
C THR A 7 0.47 -9.90 -12.74
N PRO A 8 -0.57 -10.51 -13.33
CA PRO A 8 -1.79 -10.97 -12.66
C PRO A 8 -1.93 -12.50 -12.55
N GLY A 9 -2.90 -12.94 -11.74
CA GLY A 9 -3.34 -14.34 -11.73
C GLY A 9 -4.24 -14.68 -12.91
N ASP A 10 -4.58 -15.97 -13.05
CA ASP A 10 -5.43 -16.48 -14.12
C ASP A 10 -6.78 -15.74 -14.19
N GLY A 11 -7.23 -15.38 -15.40
CA GLY A 11 -8.53 -14.75 -15.63
C GLY A 11 -8.57 -13.22 -15.51
N TYR A 12 -7.46 -12.58 -15.13
CA TYR A 12 -7.44 -11.11 -14.95
C TYR A 12 -7.68 -10.35 -16.26
N LEU A 13 -6.98 -10.70 -17.33
CA LEU A 13 -7.10 -9.98 -18.60
C LEU A 13 -8.47 -10.23 -19.25
N GLU A 14 -9.00 -11.44 -19.09
CA GLU A 14 -10.33 -11.84 -19.54
C GLU A 14 -11.43 -11.10 -18.78
N ALA A 15 -11.21 -10.78 -17.50
CA ALA A 15 -12.17 -10.00 -16.72
C ALA A 15 -12.31 -8.56 -17.24
N LEU A 16 -11.22 -7.93 -17.71
CA LEU A 16 -11.22 -6.54 -18.16
C LEU A 16 -12.09 -6.29 -19.41
N ILE A 17 -12.38 -7.34 -20.20
CA ILE A 17 -13.18 -7.23 -21.43
C ILE A 17 -14.64 -7.65 -21.25
N LYS A 18 -15.06 -8.04 -20.04
CA LYS A 18 -16.44 -8.46 -19.79
C LYS A 18 -17.39 -7.25 -19.86
N PRO A 19 -18.63 -7.43 -20.35
CA PRO A 19 -19.58 -6.32 -20.53
C PRO A 19 -20.01 -5.64 -19.22
N ASN A 20 -19.78 -6.29 -18.07
CA ASN A 20 -20.11 -5.78 -16.74
C ASN A 20 -18.91 -5.16 -16.01
N VAL A 21 -17.80 -4.92 -16.70
CA VAL A 21 -16.59 -4.32 -16.14
C VAL A 21 -16.28 -3.05 -16.89
N GLU A 22 -16.07 -1.97 -16.13
CA GLU A 22 -15.64 -0.69 -16.65
C GLU A 22 -14.26 -0.36 -16.08
N CYS A 23 -13.29 -0.09 -16.95
CA CYS A 23 -11.97 0.36 -16.55
C CYS A 23 -11.94 1.90 -16.53
N ILE A 24 -11.93 2.47 -15.33
CA ILE A 24 -11.91 3.93 -15.14
C ILE A 24 -10.48 4.37 -14.83
N PHE A 25 -10.00 5.38 -15.55
CA PHE A 25 -8.69 6.00 -15.35
C PHE A 25 -8.89 7.44 -14.88
N GLY A 26 -8.05 7.91 -13.96
CA GLY A 26 -8.14 9.27 -13.42
C GLY A 26 -7.91 9.31 -11.92
N GLU A 27 -8.20 10.47 -11.31
CA GLU A 27 -8.08 10.67 -9.87
C GLU A 27 -9.46 10.78 -9.22
N ILE A 28 -9.59 10.19 -8.04
CA ILE A 28 -10.80 10.29 -7.22
C ILE A 28 -10.70 11.58 -6.40
N ALA A 29 -11.70 12.45 -6.51
CA ALA A 29 -11.77 13.69 -5.74
C ALA A 29 -12.27 13.44 -4.31
N ARG A 30 -13.32 12.63 -4.15
CA ARG A 30 -13.90 12.26 -2.85
C ARG A 30 -14.80 11.03 -2.95
N ILE A 31 -15.03 10.42 -1.79
CA ILE A 31 -16.09 9.41 -1.60
C ILE A 31 -17.35 10.12 -1.12
N THR A 32 -18.50 9.72 -1.66
CA THR A 32 -19.83 10.21 -1.28
C THR A 32 -20.61 9.09 -0.59
N GLU A 33 -21.80 9.40 -0.07
CA GLU A 33 -22.67 8.40 0.56
C GLU A 33 -23.09 7.27 -0.40
N THR A 34 -23.15 7.57 -1.70
CA THR A 34 -23.63 6.64 -2.73
C THR A 34 -22.53 6.14 -3.67
N GLY A 35 -21.27 6.58 -3.50
CA GLY A 35 -20.17 6.16 -4.36
C GLY A 35 -18.97 7.10 -4.35
N LEU A 36 -18.50 7.52 -5.52
CA LEU A 36 -17.27 8.32 -5.68
C LEU A 36 -17.39 9.37 -6.79
N ASP A 37 -16.82 10.55 -6.52
CA ASP A 37 -16.68 11.65 -7.49
C ASP A 37 -15.24 11.70 -8.00
N MET A 38 -15.07 11.80 -9.32
CA MET A 38 -13.77 11.96 -9.97
C MET A 38 -13.40 13.45 -10.08
N THR A 39 -12.11 13.74 -10.17
CA THR A 39 -11.61 15.14 -10.29
C THR A 39 -12.05 15.83 -11.59
N GLU A 40 -12.29 15.05 -12.64
CA GLU A 40 -12.81 15.51 -13.93
C GLU A 40 -14.32 15.80 -13.94
N GLY A 41 -15.03 15.54 -12.82
CA GLY A 41 -16.44 15.89 -12.63
C GLY A 41 -17.44 14.76 -12.89
N SER A 42 -16.99 13.56 -13.26
CA SER A 42 -17.83 12.35 -13.32
C SER A 42 -18.10 11.78 -11.93
N SER A 43 -19.24 11.10 -11.75
CA SER A 43 -19.62 10.42 -10.51
C SER A 43 -20.00 8.97 -10.80
N HIS A 44 -19.52 8.05 -9.97
CA HIS A 44 -19.82 6.62 -10.07
C HIS A 44 -20.55 6.16 -8.81
N VAL A 45 -21.78 5.70 -8.98
CA VAL A 45 -22.61 5.14 -7.90
C VAL A 45 -22.25 3.67 -7.71
N VAL A 46 -21.86 3.30 -6.49
CA VAL A 46 -21.46 1.94 -6.14
C VAL A 46 -21.94 1.59 -4.74
N ASP A 47 -22.33 0.33 -4.53
CA ASP A 47 -22.75 -0.15 -3.22
C ASP A 47 -21.56 -0.52 -2.32
N MET A 48 -20.38 -0.79 -2.90
CA MET A 48 -19.20 -1.25 -2.19
C MET A 48 -17.91 -0.73 -2.82
N ILE A 49 -16.96 -0.33 -1.97
CA ILE A 49 -15.62 0.11 -2.38
C ILE A 49 -14.59 -0.85 -1.79
N ILE A 50 -13.70 -1.36 -2.64
CA ILE A 50 -12.61 -2.27 -2.24
C ILE A 50 -11.26 -1.54 -2.46
N CYS A 51 -10.57 -1.23 -1.36
CA CYS A 51 -9.27 -0.56 -1.40
C CYS A 51 -8.12 -1.58 -1.56
N ALA A 52 -7.72 -1.87 -2.80
CA ALA A 52 -6.56 -2.70 -3.11
C ALA A 52 -5.25 -1.88 -3.16
N THR A 53 -5.06 -0.94 -2.23
CA THR A 53 -3.94 0.03 -2.21
C THR A 53 -2.60 -0.53 -1.72
N GLY A 54 -2.59 -1.79 -1.27
CA GLY A 54 -1.38 -2.48 -0.79
C GLY A 54 -1.16 -2.31 0.71
N TYR A 55 0.10 -2.18 1.12
CA TYR A 55 0.52 -2.13 2.51
C TYR A 55 1.46 -0.95 2.77
N ASP A 56 1.34 -0.33 3.95
CA ASP A 56 2.35 0.60 4.44
C ASP A 56 3.60 -0.17 4.87
N MET A 57 4.66 -0.06 4.07
CA MET A 57 5.97 -0.61 4.41
C MET A 57 6.73 0.39 5.30
N ALA A 58 6.18 0.77 6.45
CA ALA A 58 6.85 1.66 7.41
C ALA A 58 8.18 1.08 7.96
N TRP A 59 8.53 -0.15 7.56
CA TRP A 59 9.74 -0.90 7.89
C TRP A 59 10.07 -0.93 9.39
N THR A 60 9.10 -0.63 10.25
CA THR A 60 9.29 -0.52 11.69
C THR A 60 8.22 -1.36 12.39
N PRO A 61 8.53 -1.95 13.55
CA PRO A 61 7.54 -2.71 14.30
C PRO A 61 6.40 -1.82 14.78
N HIS A 62 5.18 -2.36 14.82
CA HIS A 62 4.02 -1.66 15.37
C HIS A 62 4.13 -1.44 16.89
N PHE A 63 4.95 -2.23 17.59
CA PHE A 63 5.22 -2.10 19.02
C PHE A 63 6.45 -1.22 19.29
N LYS A 64 6.58 -0.77 20.54
CA LYS A 64 7.75 0.00 20.99
C LYS A 64 8.94 -0.94 21.17
N LEU A 65 10.03 -0.68 20.45
CA LEU A 65 11.29 -1.42 20.57
C LEU A 65 12.41 -0.43 20.88
N VAL A 66 13.03 -0.61 22.04
CA VAL A 66 14.10 0.25 22.56
C VAL A 66 15.38 -0.56 22.67
N GLY A 67 16.41 -0.11 21.97
CA GLY A 67 17.74 -0.70 21.99
C GLY A 67 18.66 -0.06 23.01
N ARG A 68 19.97 -0.20 22.78
CA ARG A 68 21.01 0.39 23.64
C ARG A 68 20.84 1.90 23.78
N ASN A 69 21.18 2.41 24.97
CA ASN A 69 21.14 3.83 25.31
C ASN A 69 19.75 4.48 25.13
N GLY A 70 18.66 3.69 25.28
CA GLY A 70 17.29 4.19 25.17
C GLY A 70 16.84 4.52 23.74
N ARG A 71 17.58 4.05 22.72
CA ARG A 71 17.28 4.37 21.32
C ARG A 71 16.06 3.63 20.80
N ASP A 72 15.07 4.36 20.31
CA ASP A 72 13.87 3.79 19.66
C ASP A 72 14.19 3.31 18.23
N ILE A 73 13.73 2.12 17.86
CA ILE A 73 13.89 1.56 16.51
C ILE A 73 13.25 2.45 15.44
N LYS A 74 12.12 3.10 15.74
CA LYS A 74 11.42 3.97 14.80
C LYS A 74 12.29 5.16 14.40
N ASN A 75 13.04 5.69 15.36
CA ASN A 75 14.01 6.76 15.12
C ASN A 75 15.27 6.23 14.42
N ALA A 76 15.71 5.01 14.75
CA ALA A 76 16.90 4.40 14.14
C ALA A 76 16.69 4.01 12.66
N TRP A 77 15.47 3.63 12.28
CA TRP A 77 15.09 3.24 10.93
C TRP A 77 14.37 4.34 10.15
N PHE A 78 14.27 5.54 10.72
CA PHE A 78 13.72 6.69 10.01
C PHE A 78 14.49 6.95 8.72
N SER A 79 13.78 7.24 7.63
CA SER A 79 14.24 7.35 6.22
C SER A 79 14.63 6.04 5.53
N ILE A 80 15.65 5.32 6.03
CA ILE A 80 16.14 4.08 5.42
C ILE A 80 16.52 3.09 6.53
N PRO A 81 15.83 1.93 6.63
CA PRO A 81 16.18 0.89 7.58
C PRO A 81 17.58 0.34 7.31
N LYS A 82 18.39 0.26 8.37
CA LYS A 82 19.70 -0.39 8.32
C LYS A 82 19.60 -1.76 8.98
N CYS A 83 19.81 -2.78 8.18
CA CYS A 83 19.70 -4.18 8.59
C CYS A 83 20.98 -4.92 8.21
N TYR A 84 21.57 -5.65 9.15
CA TYR A 84 22.61 -6.62 8.84
C TYR A 84 21.94 -7.93 8.41
N LEU A 85 22.20 -8.33 7.15
CA LEU A 85 21.64 -9.55 6.52
C LEU A 85 20.11 -9.64 6.55
N GLY A 86 19.41 -8.51 6.71
CA GLY A 86 17.94 -8.49 6.87
C GLY A 86 17.44 -9.05 8.22
N MET A 87 18.34 -9.38 9.16
CA MET A 87 17.99 -10.06 10.41
C MET A 87 18.23 -9.21 11.66
N ALA A 88 19.25 -8.35 11.67
CA ALA A 88 19.67 -7.61 12.88
C ALA A 88 19.77 -6.10 12.64
N ALA A 89 19.38 -5.31 13.63
CA ALA A 89 19.51 -3.86 13.60
C ALA A 89 20.70 -3.39 14.46
N PRO A 90 21.56 -2.49 13.95
CA PRO A 90 22.65 -1.93 14.74
C PRO A 90 22.14 -1.21 15.99
N GLY A 91 22.63 -1.62 17.16
CA GLY A 91 22.23 -1.02 18.46
C GLY A 91 21.03 -1.69 19.14
N PHE A 92 20.47 -2.75 18.56
CA PHE A 92 19.36 -3.53 19.13
C PHE A 92 19.81 -4.99 19.33
N PRO A 93 20.51 -5.28 20.44
CA PRO A 93 20.94 -6.64 20.77
C PRO A 93 19.80 -7.45 21.39
N HIS A 94 19.74 -8.76 21.08
CA HIS A 94 18.85 -9.78 21.66
C HIS A 94 17.46 -9.26 22.07
#